data_AF-A0A442GHQ3-F1
#
_entry.id   AF-A0A442GHQ3-F1
#
_cell.length_a   1.000
_cell.length_b   1.000
_cell.length_c   1.000
_cell.angle_alpha   90.00
_cell.angle_beta   90.00
_cell.angle_gamma   90.00
#
_symmetry.space_group_name_H-M   'P 1'
#
loop_
_entity.id
_entity.type
_entity.pdbx_description
1 polymer ?
#
loop_
_entity_poly.entity_id
_entity_poly.type
_entity_poly.pdbx_seq_one_letter_code
_entity_poly.pdbx_strand_id
1 'polypeptide(L)'
;METRAAIRRAAAILAASPDSDARSVGEALKEALAGDDGRLQTFGLRLDQSTASRLGRRDEELRAAATAFGLDAVQLAEMLSRYFAAGWQRESGLSECPAARIGKVEQHLWAALKAWPRPVHERQLRNVLRGNDGRF
;
A
#
# COMPACT_ATOMS: atom_id res chain seq x y z
N MET A 1 3.84 -21.83 -17.53
CA MET A 1 3.26 -22.97 -16.76
C MET A 1 4.04 -23.29 -15.48
N GLU A 2 5.35 -23.01 -15.39
CA GLU A 2 6.19 -23.34 -14.22
C GLU A 2 5.76 -22.66 -12.89
N THR A 3 5.20 -21.45 -12.95
CA THR A 3 4.84 -20.68 -11.75
C THR A 3 3.74 -21.35 -10.90
N ARG A 4 2.75 -21.99 -11.52
CA ARG A 4 1.65 -22.67 -10.78
C ARG A 4 2.16 -23.92 -10.03
N ALA A 5 3.09 -24.66 -10.61
CA ALA A 5 3.70 -25.82 -9.98
C ALA A 5 4.56 -25.42 -8.76
N ALA A 6 5.33 -24.33 -8.90
CA ALA A 6 6.12 -23.78 -7.79
C ALA A 6 5.22 -23.33 -6.62
N ILE A 7 4.10 -22.66 -6.91
CA ILE A 7 3.14 -22.19 -5.89
C ILE A 7 2.46 -23.37 -5.18
N ARG A 8 2.04 -24.42 -5.90
CA ARG A 8 1.49 -25.63 -5.28
C ARG A 8 2.49 -26.31 -4.35
N ARG A 9 3.77 -26.35 -4.73
CA ARG A 9 4.83 -26.94 -3.90
C ARG A 9 5.05 -26.11 -2.63
N ALA A 10 5.09 -24.78 -2.74
CA ALA A 10 5.21 -23.90 -1.58
C ALA A 10 4.02 -24.04 -0.62
N ALA A 11 2.79 -24.12 -1.14
CA ALA A 11 1.59 -24.34 -0.33
C ALA A 11 1.65 -25.66 0.47
N ALA A 12 2.13 -26.74 -0.16
CA ALA A 12 2.28 -28.04 0.50
C ALA A 12 3.33 -28.00 1.64
N ILE A 13 4.44 -27.29 1.43
CA ILE A 13 5.49 -27.12 2.44
C ILE A 13 4.97 -26.34 3.65
N LEU A 14 4.30 -25.21 3.40
CA LEU A 14 3.74 -24.37 4.46
C LEU A 14 2.68 -25.12 5.28
N ALA A 15 1.82 -25.89 4.62
CA ALA A 15 0.78 -26.69 5.26
C ALA A 15 1.35 -27.82 6.15
N ALA A 16 2.54 -28.31 5.86
CA ALA A 16 3.21 -29.32 6.68
C ALA A 16 4.02 -28.70 7.83
N SER A 17 4.07 -27.37 7.94
CA SER A 17 4.86 -26.68 8.96
C SER A 17 4.35 -26.97 10.38
N PRO A 18 5.24 -27.14 11.38
CA PRO A 18 4.86 -27.22 12.79
C PRO A 18 4.33 -25.89 13.33
N ASP A 19 4.70 -24.77 12.69
CA ASP A 19 4.23 -23.43 13.01
C ASP A 19 2.76 -23.23 12.60
N SER A 20 1.93 -22.78 13.54
CA SER A 20 0.47 -22.68 13.37
C SER A 20 0.07 -21.67 12.30
N ASP A 21 0.82 -20.58 12.16
CA ASP A 21 0.53 -19.51 11.21
C ASP A 21 0.94 -19.94 9.80
N ALA A 22 2.12 -20.52 9.66
CA ALA A 22 2.59 -21.10 8.40
C ALA A 22 1.65 -22.21 7.90
N ARG A 23 1.17 -23.07 8.79
CA ARG A 23 0.20 -24.12 8.46
C ARG A 23 -1.11 -23.54 7.94
N SER A 24 -1.65 -22.53 8.63
CA SER A 24 -2.90 -21.86 8.24
C SER A 24 -2.79 -21.20 6.86
N VAL A 25 -1.64 -20.57 6.56
CA VAL A 25 -1.36 -19.99 5.23
C VAL A 25 -1.26 -21.08 4.15
N GLY A 26 -0.60 -22.20 4.45
CA GLY A 26 -0.45 -23.32 3.52
C GLY A 26 -1.79 -23.98 3.13
N GLU A 27 -2.67 -24.20 4.10
CA GLU A 27 -4.01 -24.77 3.86
C GLU A 27 -4.90 -23.81 3.05
N ALA A 28 -4.90 -22.52 3.39
CA ALA A 28 -5.63 -21.50 2.62
C ALA A 28 -5.15 -21.42 1.15
N LEU A 29 -3.84 -21.57 0.91
CA LEU A 29 -3.29 -21.62 -0.44
C LEU A 29 -3.69 -22.88 -1.21
N LYS A 30 -3.77 -24.05 -0.55
CA LYS A 30 -4.25 -25.29 -1.18
C LYS A 30 -5.70 -25.16 -1.61
N GLU A 31 -6.56 -24.63 -0.74
CA GLU A 31 -7.98 -24.40 -1.02
C GLU A 31 -8.16 -23.42 -2.20
N ALA A 32 -7.39 -22.32 -2.19
CA ALA A 32 -7.39 -21.34 -3.27
C ALA A 32 -6.92 -21.88 -4.63
N LEU A 33 -6.05 -22.89 -4.64
CA LEU A 33 -5.53 -23.53 -5.86
C LEU A 33 -6.41 -24.69 -6.35
N ALA A 34 -7.32 -25.18 -5.49
CA ALA A 34 -8.28 -26.23 -5.79
C ALA A 34 -9.61 -25.66 -6.34
N GLY A 35 -9.96 -24.42 -5.98
CA GLY A 35 -11.07 -23.70 -6.60
C GLY A 35 -10.74 -23.24 -8.01
N ASP A 36 -11.34 -23.86 -9.04
CA ASP A 36 -11.13 -23.53 -10.46
C ASP A 36 -11.98 -22.36 -10.97
N ASP A 37 -12.60 -21.59 -10.06
CA ASP A 37 -13.34 -20.38 -10.41
C ASP A 37 -12.79 -19.21 -9.61
N GLY A 38 -12.53 -18.08 -10.28
CA GLY A 38 -11.98 -16.83 -9.75
C GLY A 38 -12.80 -16.13 -8.64
N ARG A 39 -13.24 -16.86 -7.63
CA ARG A 39 -14.02 -16.44 -6.47
C ARG A 39 -13.26 -16.78 -5.19
N LEU A 40 -12.11 -16.12 -5.00
CA LEU A 40 -11.53 -15.94 -3.68
C LEU A 40 -12.28 -14.82 -2.93
N GLN A 41 -13.55 -15.07 -2.62
CA GLN A 41 -14.44 -14.22 -1.82
C GLN A 41 -14.99 -14.97 -0.61
N THR A 42 -14.14 -15.60 0.19
CA THR A 42 -14.52 -16.13 1.52
C THR A 42 -13.16 -16.41 2.16
N PHE A 43 -12.58 -15.56 3.00
CA PHE A 43 -12.99 -15.11 4.32
C PHE A 43 -12.38 -13.71 4.58
N GLY A 44 -12.88 -12.98 5.58
CA GLY A 44 -12.46 -11.62 5.98
C GLY A 44 -11.01 -11.45 6.46
N LEU A 45 -10.06 -12.22 5.93
CA LEU A 45 -8.60 -12.10 6.09
C LEU A 45 -7.90 -11.55 4.85
N ARG A 46 -8.65 -11.11 3.83
CA ARG A 46 -8.14 -10.17 2.83
C ARG A 46 -8.40 -8.73 3.33
N LEU A 47 -7.64 -8.27 4.31
CA LEU A 47 -6.97 -6.99 4.09
C LEU A 47 -6.08 -7.29 2.89
N ASP A 48 -6.63 -7.09 1.70
CA ASP A 48 -6.00 -7.45 0.45
C ASP A 48 -4.55 -6.96 0.51
N GLN A 49 -3.60 -7.83 0.19
CA GLN A 49 -2.21 -7.41 0.09
C GLN A 49 -2.09 -6.13 -0.76
N SER A 50 -3.03 -5.87 -1.68
CA SER A 50 -3.16 -4.60 -2.38
C SER A 50 -3.50 -3.37 -1.52
N THR A 51 -4.44 -3.36 -0.55
CA THR A 51 -4.69 -2.16 0.28
C THR A 51 -3.56 -1.93 1.25
N ALA A 52 -3.07 -2.98 1.92
CA ALA A 52 -1.90 -2.84 2.79
C ALA A 52 -0.67 -2.35 2.01
N SER A 53 -0.42 -2.89 0.81
CA SER A 53 0.69 -2.42 -0.04
C SER A 53 0.45 -1.01 -0.58
N ARG A 54 -0.78 -0.65 -0.92
CA ARG A 54 -1.12 0.72 -1.38
C ARG A 54 -0.96 1.75 -0.28
N LEU A 55 -1.39 1.42 0.94
CA LEU A 55 -1.18 2.26 2.12
C LEU A 55 0.30 2.34 2.46
N GLY A 56 1.03 1.23 2.45
CA GLY A 56 2.47 1.20 2.66
C GLY A 56 3.22 2.07 1.66
N ARG A 57 2.90 1.95 0.37
CA ARG A 57 3.49 2.80 -0.68
C ARG A 57 3.15 4.28 -0.49
N ARG A 58 1.91 4.61 -0.12
CA ARG A 58 1.54 6.00 0.22
C ARG A 58 2.42 6.51 1.36
N ASP A 59 2.56 5.72 2.42
CA ASP A 59 3.27 6.12 3.64
C ASP A 59 4.78 6.24 3.40
N GLU A 60 5.36 5.40 2.54
CA GLU A 60 6.73 5.52 2.05
C GLU A 60 6.97 6.84 1.32
N GLU A 61 6.10 7.23 0.38
CA GLU A 61 6.21 8.50 -0.34
C GLU A 61 6.08 9.70 0.59
N LEU A 62 5.18 9.64 1.58
CA LEU A 62 5.01 10.70 2.59
C LEU A 62 6.25 10.81 3.49
N ARG A 63 6.85 9.68 3.90
CA ARG A 63 8.13 9.67 4.63
C ARG A 63 9.28 10.21 3.78
N ALA A 64 9.33 9.85 2.50
CA ALA A 64 10.33 10.34 1.56
C ALA A 64 10.23 11.87 1.39
N ALA A 65 9.01 12.40 1.23
CA ALA A 65 8.76 13.84 1.17
C ALA A 65 9.22 14.57 2.44
N ALA A 66 8.84 14.05 3.61
CA ALA A 66 9.25 14.64 4.89
C ALA A 66 10.77 14.66 5.05
N THR A 67 11.44 13.56 4.69
CA THR A 67 12.90 13.43 4.81
C THR A 67 13.64 14.31 3.81
N ALA A 68 13.26 14.29 2.53
CA ALA A 68 13.96 15.00 1.47
C ALA A 68 13.85 16.53 1.61
N PHE A 69 12.75 17.02 2.17
CA PHE A 69 12.45 18.45 2.26
C PHE A 69 12.42 18.99 3.70
N GLY A 70 12.75 18.17 4.69
CA GLY A 70 12.80 18.57 6.11
C GLY A 70 11.45 19.04 6.66
N LEU A 71 10.37 18.38 6.27
CA LEU A 71 9.00 18.77 6.63
C LEU A 71 8.51 18.01 7.86
N ASP A 72 7.82 18.71 8.76
CA ASP A 72 7.07 18.07 9.83
C ASP A 72 5.67 17.60 9.39
N ALA A 73 4.96 16.92 10.30
CA ALA A 73 3.63 16.38 10.02
C ALA A 73 2.59 17.46 9.72
N VAL A 74 2.70 18.65 10.31
CA VAL A 74 1.75 19.75 10.13
C VAL A 74 1.95 20.37 8.75
N GLN A 75 3.18 20.71 8.41
CA GLN A 75 3.56 21.25 7.12
C GLN A 75 3.18 20.30 5.99
N LEU A 76 3.47 19.01 6.14
CA LEU A 76 3.13 18.00 5.15
C LEU A 76 1.61 17.84 5.00
N ALA A 77 0.85 17.92 6.08
CA ALA A 77 -0.62 17.87 6.04
C ALA A 77 -1.21 19.06 5.26
N GLU A 78 -0.71 20.28 5.54
CA GLU A 78 -1.15 21.48 4.85
C GLU A 78 -0.79 21.46 3.36
N MET A 79 0.41 21.01 3.02
CA MET A 79 0.84 20.87 1.62
C MET A 79 0.01 19.81 0.89
N LEU A 80 -0.21 18.64 1.50
CA LEU A 80 -1.04 17.58 0.95
C LEU A 80 -2.48 18.06 0.74
N SER A 81 -3.06 18.75 1.72
CA SER A 81 -4.42 19.30 1.62
C SER A 81 -4.55 20.32 0.49
N ARG A 82 -3.61 21.27 0.39
CA ARG A 82 -3.57 22.27 -0.70
C ARG A 82 -3.41 21.60 -2.07
N TYR A 83 -2.50 20.64 -2.17
CA TYR A 83 -2.28 19.91 -3.41
C TYR A 83 -3.51 19.08 -3.80
N PHE A 84 -4.16 18.40 -2.84
CA PHE A 84 -5.37 17.63 -3.08
C PHE A 84 -6.54 18.49 -3.59
N ALA A 85 -6.70 19.71 -3.03
CA ALA A 85 -7.76 20.62 -3.43
C ALA A 85 -7.55 21.21 -4.84
N ALA A 86 -6.31 21.58 -5.20
CA ALA A 86 -6.04 22.36 -6.41
C ALA A 86 -5.33 21.58 -7.54
N GLY A 87 -4.37 20.73 -7.19
CA GLY A 87 -3.56 19.98 -8.15
C GLY A 87 -4.21 18.65 -8.51
N TRP A 88 -4.55 17.86 -7.50
CA TRP A 88 -4.95 16.46 -7.66
C TRP A 88 -6.18 16.26 -8.55
N GLN A 89 -7.19 17.14 -8.44
CA GLN A 89 -8.41 17.02 -9.26
C GLN A 89 -8.12 17.04 -10.77
N ARG A 90 -7.05 17.73 -11.19
CA ARG A 90 -6.62 17.81 -12.60
C ARG A 90 -5.59 16.74 -12.96
N GLU A 91 -4.77 16.32 -11.99
CA GLU A 91 -3.59 15.49 -12.21
C GLU A 91 -3.82 13.99 -11.89
N SER A 92 -4.97 13.62 -11.30
CA SER A 92 -5.25 12.24 -10.84
C SER A 92 -5.38 11.20 -11.96
N GLY A 93 -5.91 11.63 -13.12
CA GLY A 93 -6.08 10.79 -14.31
C GLY A 93 -4.81 10.57 -15.13
N LEU A 94 -3.73 11.29 -14.82
CA LEU A 94 -2.47 11.15 -15.54
C LEU A 94 -1.80 9.82 -15.19
N SER A 95 -1.20 9.18 -16.20
CA SER A 95 -0.39 7.96 -16.03
C SER A 95 0.92 8.24 -15.31
N GLU A 96 1.47 9.44 -15.50
CA GLU A 96 2.77 9.88 -15.00
C GLU A 96 2.66 11.22 -14.27
N CYS A 97 3.63 11.47 -13.39
CA CYS A 97 3.72 12.73 -12.66
C CYS A 97 4.02 13.88 -13.63
N PRO A 98 3.31 15.03 -13.57
CA PRO A 98 3.60 16.16 -14.45
C PRO A 98 5.05 16.64 -14.32
N ALA A 99 5.70 16.93 -15.45
CA ALA A 99 7.10 17.36 -15.49
C ALA A 99 7.40 18.56 -14.58
N ALA A 100 6.45 19.50 -14.44
CA ALA A 100 6.60 20.69 -13.59
C ALA A 100 6.66 20.38 -12.07
N ARG A 101 6.30 19.16 -11.65
CA ARG A 101 6.33 18.70 -10.26
C ARG A 101 7.58 17.91 -9.91
N ILE A 102 8.32 17.43 -10.91
CA ILE A 102 9.50 16.60 -10.70
C ILE A 102 10.56 17.37 -9.91
N GLY A 103 11.16 16.72 -8.91
CA GLY A 103 12.13 17.29 -7.98
C GLY A 103 11.53 18.16 -6.87
N LYS A 104 10.20 18.25 -6.76
CA LYS A 104 9.50 19.04 -5.73
C LYS A 104 8.74 18.13 -4.78
N VAL A 105 8.30 18.70 -3.65
CA VAL A 105 7.45 18.00 -2.67
C VAL A 105 6.21 17.40 -3.36
N GLU A 106 5.60 18.13 -4.29
CA GLU A 106 4.40 17.69 -5.00
C GLU A 106 4.58 16.42 -5.82
N GLN A 107 5.80 16.06 -6.25
CA GLN A 107 6.05 14.76 -6.89
C GLN A 107 5.70 13.62 -5.94
N HIS A 108 6.14 13.71 -4.68
CA HIS A 108 5.83 12.70 -3.67
C HIS A 108 4.36 12.73 -3.27
N LEU A 109 3.75 13.92 -3.17
CA LEU A 109 2.32 14.04 -2.87
C LEU A 109 1.47 13.40 -3.98
N TRP A 110 1.85 13.59 -5.25
CA TRP A 110 1.20 12.92 -6.39
C TRP A 110 1.36 11.41 -6.29
N ALA A 111 2.57 10.90 -6.04
CA ALA A 111 2.83 9.47 -5.91
C ALA A 111 2.05 8.83 -4.74
N ALA A 112 2.00 9.51 -3.59
CA ALA A 112 1.22 9.10 -2.43
C ALA A 112 -0.28 9.00 -2.76
N LEU A 113 -0.84 10.00 -3.44
CA LEU A 113 -2.26 10.01 -3.83
C LEU A 113 -2.58 9.03 -4.96
N LYS A 114 -1.62 8.71 -5.84
CA LYS A 114 -1.76 7.61 -6.82
C LYS A 114 -1.82 6.24 -6.13
N ALA A 115 -1.08 6.06 -5.04
CA ALA A 115 -1.14 4.83 -4.26
C ALA A 115 -2.47 4.73 -3.49
N TRP A 116 -2.93 5.84 -2.88
CA TRP A 116 -4.19 5.90 -2.16
C TRP A 116 -4.84 7.30 -2.30
N PRO A 117 -5.96 7.42 -3.03
CA PRO A 117 -6.51 8.72 -3.47
C PRO A 117 -7.35 9.40 -2.39
N ARG A 118 -6.85 9.43 -1.15
CA ARG A 118 -7.45 10.15 -0.03
C ARG A 118 -6.37 10.88 0.76
N PRO A 119 -6.56 12.17 1.06
CA PRO A 119 -5.60 12.91 1.87
C PRO A 119 -5.55 12.34 3.28
N VAL A 120 -4.38 12.42 3.89
CA VAL A 120 -4.11 11.93 5.25
C VAL A 120 -4.12 13.14 6.19
N HIS A 121 -4.82 13.02 7.32
CA HIS A 121 -4.85 14.09 8.31
C HIS A 121 -3.55 14.15 9.12
N GLU A 122 -3.25 15.32 9.69
CA GLU A 122 -2.06 15.57 10.51
C GLU A 122 -1.79 14.48 11.57
N ARG A 123 -2.83 14.04 12.31
CA ARG A 123 -2.71 12.99 13.32
C ARG A 123 -2.20 11.67 12.72
N GLN A 124 -2.69 11.29 11.56
CA GLN A 124 -2.25 10.08 10.87
C GLN A 124 -0.83 10.26 10.32
N LEU A 125 -0.50 11.44 9.78
CA LEU A 125 0.86 11.75 9.34
C LEU A 125 1.88 11.66 10.48
N ARG A 126 1.54 12.13 11.69
CA ARG A 126 2.41 11.93 12.86
C ARG A 126 2.72 10.46 13.12
N ASN A 127 1.75 9.55 12.92
CA ASN A 127 1.99 8.12 13.10
C ASN A 127 2.88 7.55 11.98
N VAL A 128 2.59 7.93 10.73
CA VAL A 128 3.38 7.55 9.55
C VAL A 128 4.84 7.97 9.69
N LEU A 129 5.09 9.22 10.11
CA LEU A 129 6.44 9.75 10.26
C LEU A 129 7.19 9.17 11.48
N ARG A 130 6.47 8.69 12.49
CA ARG A 130 7.07 7.98 13.63
C ARG A 130 7.41 6.51 13.33
N GLY A 131 6.99 5.99 12.17
CA GLY A 131 7.11 4.56 11.85
C GLY A 131 6.16 3.67 12.65
N ASN A 132 5.17 4.25 13.32
CA ASN A 132 4.11 3.50 13.96
C ASN A 132 3.04 3.23 12.89
N ASP A 133 3.27 2.20 12.08
CA ASP A 133 2.31 1.64 11.11
C ASP A 133 1.16 0.96 11.88
N GLY A 134 0.43 1.75 12.68
CA GLY A 134 -0.67 1.31 13.52
C GLY A 134 -1.69 0.58 12.66
N ARG A 135 -1.59 -0.76 12.67
CA ARG A 135 -2.58 -1.67 12.12
C ARG A 135 -3.85 -1.42 12.91
N PHE A 136 -4.82 -0.78 12.26
CA PHE A 136 -6.20 -0.69 12.72
C PHE A 136 -6.94 -1.95 12.30
#